data_AF-A0A931CBE2-F1
#
_entry.id   AF-A0A931CBE2-F1
#
_cell.length_a   1.000
_cell.length_b   1.000
_cell.length_c   1.000
_cell.angle_alpha   90.00
_cell.angle_beta   90.00
_cell.angle_gamma   90.00
#
_symmetry.space_group_name_H-M   'P 1'
#
loop_
_entity.id
_entity.type
_entity.pdbx_description
1 polymer ?
#
loop_
_entity_poly.entity_id
_entity_poly.type
_entity_poly.pdbx_seq_one_letter_code
_entity_poly.pdbx_strand_id
1 'polypeptide(L)'
;MPSNELLTSDDLDAIGHDAFRAEDPRACVAELVEAVEGERLADPTDAGYAYSLAAEIIERQGDLAAALELVSRAVAAYPSDEGGFARAYRGDLLARLGHEDEAMTEFAALRPRLVRDPDAASYLSEAMEECGFAPIAEQWLTAALESVLDRPGDGPDDLNLKLLYHLIQARSRIRRELELPVDEHDEMADRMREAAYGVEPDVDETTGQGLLFWPKAEFDRVLLRWPALADAYGRTWDEHRARLEKELAGRGASGETGLVLFAGLADGLAAFATRMGGDPAEAAIQLGYEDQQLSGSAWAAWPPGRNGPCWCGSGGKYKKCCLPRSRA
;
A
#
# COMPACT_ATOMS: atom_id res chain seq x y z
N MET A 1 -2.30 -38.47 2.24
CA MET A 1 -2.75 -38.10 3.59
C MET A 1 -2.95 -36.60 3.54
N PRO A 2 -4.18 -36.06 3.61
CA PRO A 2 -4.31 -34.62 3.75
C PRO A 2 -3.64 -34.24 5.08
N SER A 3 -2.74 -33.26 5.04
CA SER A 3 -2.05 -32.73 6.21
C SER A 3 -3.11 -32.20 7.18
N ASN A 4 -3.14 -32.76 8.39
CA ASN A 4 -4.02 -32.35 9.48
C ASN A 4 -3.50 -31.08 10.18
N GLU A 5 -2.92 -30.18 9.40
CA GLU A 5 -2.25 -28.97 9.87
C GLU A 5 -3.26 -27.82 9.87
N LEU A 6 -3.38 -27.16 11.01
CA LEU A 6 -4.26 -26.00 11.17
C LEU A 6 -3.59 -24.80 10.52
N LEU A 7 -4.35 -24.02 9.74
CA LEU A 7 -3.88 -22.81 9.09
C LEU A 7 -3.95 -21.63 10.06
N THR A 8 -2.82 -20.96 10.24
CA THR A 8 -2.73 -19.70 10.97
C THR A 8 -3.12 -18.52 10.09
N SER A 9 -3.34 -17.34 10.67
CA SER A 9 -3.60 -16.11 9.91
C SER A 9 -2.47 -15.79 8.91
N ASP A 10 -1.21 -16.10 9.26
CA ASP A 10 -0.06 -15.95 8.37
C ASP A 10 -0.12 -16.92 7.18
N ASP A 11 -0.64 -18.13 7.39
CA ASP A 11 -0.86 -19.10 6.30
C ASP A 11 -1.99 -18.63 5.36
N LEU A 12 -3.07 -18.06 5.92
CA LEU A 12 -4.15 -17.45 5.12
C LEU A 12 -3.61 -16.30 4.26
N ASP A 13 -2.76 -15.44 4.84
CA ASP A 13 -2.07 -14.36 4.12
C ASP A 13 -1.19 -14.90 3.00
N ALA A 14 -0.45 -15.99 3.25
CA ALA A 14 0.40 -16.65 2.26
C ALA A 14 -0.44 -17.21 1.10
N ILE A 15 -1.54 -17.90 1.38
CA ILE A 15 -2.46 -18.43 0.35
C ILE A 15 -3.05 -17.28 -0.48
N GLY A 16 -3.50 -16.21 0.18
CA GLY A 16 -3.98 -15.00 -0.48
C GLY A 16 -2.92 -14.36 -1.38
N HIS A 17 -1.66 -14.33 -0.94
CA HIS A 17 -0.53 -13.81 -1.71
C HIS A 17 -0.17 -14.70 -2.92
N ASP A 18 -0.20 -16.01 -2.73
CA ASP A 18 0.16 -16.98 -3.77
C ASP A 18 -0.89 -17.04 -4.87
N ALA A 19 -2.16 -16.79 -4.56
CA ALA A 19 -3.22 -16.61 -5.54
C ALA A 19 -2.95 -15.49 -6.57
N PHE A 20 -2.00 -14.58 -6.32
CA PHE A 20 -1.57 -13.59 -7.33
C PHE A 20 -0.68 -14.17 -8.43
N ARG A 21 0.06 -15.23 -8.13
CA ARG A 21 1.02 -15.88 -9.05
C ARG A 21 0.59 -17.27 -9.48
N ALA A 22 -0.44 -17.83 -8.85
CA ALA A 22 -0.98 -19.14 -9.19
C ALA A 22 -1.53 -19.17 -10.62
N GLU A 23 -1.24 -20.26 -11.33
CA GLU A 23 -1.85 -20.54 -12.63
C GLU A 23 -3.36 -20.76 -12.51
N ASP A 24 -3.81 -21.33 -11.38
CA ASP A 24 -5.23 -21.47 -11.02
C ASP A 24 -5.53 -20.84 -9.65
N PRO A 25 -5.90 -19.55 -9.62
CA PRO A 25 -6.27 -18.87 -8.38
C PRO A 25 -7.53 -19.43 -7.70
N ARG A 26 -8.36 -20.22 -8.41
CA ARG A 26 -9.55 -20.85 -7.79
C ARG A 26 -9.17 -22.00 -6.86
N ALA A 27 -8.01 -22.63 -7.07
CA ALA A 27 -7.50 -23.63 -6.14
C ALA A 27 -7.21 -23.01 -4.75
N CYS A 28 -6.65 -21.80 -4.70
CA CYS A 28 -6.43 -21.07 -3.45
C CYS A 28 -7.76 -20.72 -2.76
N VAL A 29 -8.78 -20.35 -3.53
CA VAL A 29 -10.13 -20.08 -3.01
C VAL A 29 -10.73 -21.34 -2.40
N ALA A 30 -10.64 -22.49 -3.09
CA ALA A 30 -11.10 -23.77 -2.57
C ALA A 30 -10.37 -24.14 -1.28
N GLU A 31 -9.06 -23.95 -1.22
CA GLU A 31 -8.26 -24.20 -0.01
C GLU A 31 -8.69 -23.34 1.18
N LEU A 32 -8.91 -22.04 0.98
CA LEU A 32 -9.40 -21.13 2.01
C LEU A 32 -10.80 -21.55 2.50
N VAL A 33 -11.72 -21.82 1.59
CA VAL A 33 -13.09 -22.23 1.93
C VAL A 33 -13.11 -23.58 2.66
N GLU A 34 -12.37 -24.56 2.16
CA GLU A 34 -12.22 -25.88 2.80
C GLU A 34 -11.55 -25.80 4.17
N ALA A 35 -10.65 -24.84 4.39
CA ALA A 35 -10.05 -24.62 5.70
C ALA A 35 -11.09 -24.13 6.71
N VAL A 36 -11.99 -23.22 6.32
CA VAL A 36 -13.08 -22.78 7.19
C VAL A 36 -14.10 -23.89 7.40
N GLU A 37 -14.62 -24.49 6.33
CA GLU A 37 -15.67 -25.52 6.39
C GLU A 37 -15.21 -26.80 7.08
N GLY A 38 -13.92 -27.14 6.95
CA GLY A 38 -13.30 -28.29 7.60
C GLY A 38 -12.79 -28.03 9.01
N GLU A 39 -13.08 -26.86 9.60
CA GLU A 39 -12.60 -26.45 10.93
C GLU A 39 -11.07 -26.55 11.08
N ARG A 40 -10.33 -26.24 10.01
CA ARG A 40 -8.86 -26.32 9.96
C ARG A 40 -8.18 -24.98 10.20
N LEU A 41 -8.86 -24.01 10.80
CA LEU A 41 -8.23 -22.76 11.21
C LEU A 41 -7.61 -22.91 12.61
N ALA A 42 -6.41 -22.36 12.79
CA ALA A 42 -5.78 -22.29 14.11
C ALA A 42 -6.59 -21.41 15.08
N ASP A 43 -7.16 -20.32 14.56
CA ASP A 43 -8.15 -19.49 15.24
C ASP A 43 -9.47 -19.50 14.46
N PRO A 44 -10.57 -20.06 15.01
CA PRO A 44 -11.87 -20.06 14.35
C PRO A 44 -12.43 -18.66 14.03
N THR A 45 -11.97 -17.61 14.71
CA THR A 45 -12.40 -16.23 14.45
C THR A 45 -11.86 -15.68 13.12
N ASP A 46 -10.82 -16.31 12.55
CA ASP A 46 -10.28 -15.98 11.24
C ASP A 46 -11.19 -16.40 10.07
N ALA A 47 -12.30 -17.09 10.34
CA ALA A 47 -13.25 -17.50 9.30
C ALA A 47 -13.73 -16.33 8.43
N GLY A 48 -14.05 -15.18 9.06
CA GLY A 48 -14.44 -13.97 8.34
C GLY A 48 -13.31 -13.45 7.44
N TYR A 49 -12.08 -13.54 7.91
CA TYR A 49 -10.90 -13.11 7.16
C TYR A 49 -10.62 -14.01 5.96
N ALA A 50 -10.63 -15.34 6.16
CA ALA A 50 -10.44 -16.33 5.10
C ALA A 50 -11.48 -16.17 3.96
N TYR A 51 -12.76 -15.97 4.30
CA TYR A 51 -13.78 -15.71 3.28
C TYR A 51 -13.59 -14.37 2.57
N SER A 52 -13.10 -13.33 3.24
CA SER A 52 -12.80 -12.03 2.62
C SER A 52 -11.66 -12.16 1.59
N LEU A 53 -10.58 -12.87 1.95
CA LEU A 53 -9.48 -13.20 1.03
C LEU A 53 -9.97 -14.00 -0.18
N ALA A 54 -10.81 -15.02 0.05
CA ALA A 54 -11.41 -15.81 -1.00
C ALA A 54 -12.25 -14.94 -1.96
N ALA A 55 -13.05 -14.03 -1.42
CA ALA A 55 -13.86 -13.09 -2.20
C ALA A 55 -12.98 -12.16 -3.06
N GLU A 56 -11.91 -11.56 -2.51
CA GLU A 56 -10.97 -10.72 -3.27
C GLU A 56 -10.29 -11.48 -4.44
N ILE A 57 -9.96 -12.75 -4.24
CA ILE A 57 -9.36 -13.58 -5.31
C ILE A 57 -10.36 -13.78 -6.44
N ILE A 58 -11.62 -14.10 -6.12
CA ILE A 58 -12.69 -14.34 -7.10
C ILE A 58 -13.11 -13.06 -7.82
N GLU A 59 -13.24 -11.96 -7.10
CA GLU A 59 -13.58 -10.65 -7.68
C GLU A 59 -12.56 -10.24 -8.74
N ARG A 60 -11.28 -10.49 -8.50
CA ARG A 60 -10.21 -10.20 -9.46
C ARG A 60 -10.28 -11.05 -10.74
N GLN A 61 -10.98 -12.18 -10.71
CA GLN A 61 -11.30 -12.97 -11.91
C GLN A 61 -12.53 -12.43 -12.65
N GLY A 62 -13.17 -11.37 -12.13
CA GLY A 62 -14.34 -10.72 -12.71
C GLY A 62 -15.68 -11.32 -12.28
N ASP A 63 -15.69 -12.33 -11.41
CA ASP A 63 -16.91 -12.99 -10.96
C ASP A 63 -17.46 -12.32 -9.69
N LEU A 64 -18.09 -11.15 -9.88
CA LEU A 64 -18.59 -10.33 -8.77
C LEU A 64 -19.71 -11.02 -7.97
N ALA A 65 -20.52 -11.86 -8.62
CA ALA A 65 -21.60 -12.58 -7.96
C ALA A 65 -21.05 -13.64 -6.98
N ALA A 66 -20.06 -14.42 -7.41
CA ALA A 66 -19.41 -15.39 -6.53
C ALA A 66 -18.61 -14.69 -5.41
N ALA A 67 -17.98 -13.54 -5.69
CA ALA A 67 -17.34 -12.73 -4.66
C ALA A 67 -18.36 -12.23 -3.61
N LEU A 68 -19.55 -11.81 -4.05
CA LEU A 68 -20.63 -11.35 -3.17
C LEU A 68 -21.12 -12.47 -2.24
N GLU A 69 -21.23 -13.70 -2.74
CA GLU A 69 -21.57 -14.87 -1.91
C GLU A 69 -20.51 -15.11 -0.82
N LEU A 70 -19.23 -15.04 -1.18
CA LEU A 70 -18.11 -15.25 -0.24
C LEU A 70 -18.03 -14.13 0.81
N VAL A 71 -18.13 -12.85 0.42
CA VAL A 71 -18.11 -11.76 1.40
C VAL A 71 -19.35 -11.78 2.29
N SER A 72 -20.50 -12.28 1.80
CA SER A 72 -21.70 -12.46 2.64
C SER A 72 -21.46 -13.52 3.72
N ARG A 73 -20.73 -14.59 3.40
CA ARG A 73 -20.25 -15.56 4.39
C ARG A 73 -19.23 -14.95 5.34
N ALA A 74 -18.34 -14.08 4.86
CA ALA A 74 -17.40 -13.35 5.71
C ALA A 74 -18.13 -12.50 6.76
N VAL A 75 -19.10 -11.69 6.34
CA VAL A 75 -19.89 -10.83 7.24
C VAL A 75 -20.66 -11.66 8.28
N ALA A 76 -21.19 -12.82 7.89
CA ALA A 76 -21.89 -13.70 8.82
C ALA A 76 -20.95 -14.39 9.83
N ALA A 77 -19.67 -14.56 9.48
CA ALA A 77 -18.66 -15.18 10.35
C ALA A 77 -18.01 -14.20 11.33
N TYR A 78 -17.93 -12.90 10.99
CA TYR A 78 -17.41 -11.89 11.90
C TYR A 78 -18.35 -11.64 13.10
N PRO A 79 -17.81 -11.38 14.30
CA PRO A 79 -18.56 -10.79 15.40
C PRO A 79 -19.25 -9.47 14.98
N SER A 80 -20.37 -9.14 15.62
CA SER A 80 -21.21 -7.99 15.21
C SER A 80 -20.53 -6.62 15.33
N ASP A 81 -19.56 -6.50 16.23
CA ASP A 81 -18.70 -5.33 16.44
C ASP A 81 -17.41 -5.34 15.59
N GLU A 82 -17.16 -6.41 14.83
CA GLU A 82 -16.02 -6.54 13.91
C GLU A 82 -16.47 -6.49 12.45
N GLY A 83 -15.60 -6.84 11.49
CA GLY A 83 -15.96 -6.99 10.08
C GLY A 83 -16.36 -5.70 9.35
N GLY A 84 -15.87 -4.53 9.80
CA GLY A 84 -16.13 -3.23 9.15
C GLY A 84 -15.79 -3.24 7.66
N PHE A 85 -14.58 -3.69 7.34
CA PHE A 85 -14.10 -3.85 5.98
C PHE A 85 -14.97 -4.79 5.15
N ALA A 86 -15.26 -6.01 5.63
CA ALA A 86 -16.07 -6.99 4.89
C ALA A 86 -17.48 -6.47 4.58
N ARG A 87 -18.10 -5.71 5.49
CA ARG A 87 -19.40 -5.07 5.21
C ARG A 87 -19.30 -3.96 4.16
N ALA A 88 -18.26 -3.13 4.20
CA ALA A 88 -18.04 -2.10 3.18
C ALA A 88 -17.79 -2.73 1.81
N TYR A 89 -16.96 -3.78 1.77
CA TYR A 89 -16.68 -4.54 0.56
C TYR A 89 -17.94 -5.22 0.00
N ARG A 90 -18.80 -5.75 0.87
CA ARG A 90 -20.13 -6.24 0.45
C ARG A 90 -20.99 -5.16 -0.17
N GLY A 91 -21.01 -3.95 0.41
CA GLY A 91 -21.69 -2.79 -0.16
C GLY A 91 -21.16 -2.42 -1.55
N ASP A 92 -19.84 -2.42 -1.74
CA ASP A 92 -19.21 -2.20 -3.05
C ASP A 92 -19.67 -3.22 -4.10
N LEU A 93 -19.58 -4.51 -3.78
CA LEU A 93 -20.00 -5.58 -4.69
C LEU A 93 -21.50 -5.49 -5.04
N LEU A 94 -22.36 -5.16 -4.07
CA LEU A 94 -23.78 -4.94 -4.30
C LEU A 94 -24.01 -3.81 -5.30
N ALA A 95 -23.37 -2.65 -5.10
CA ALA A 95 -23.51 -1.50 -5.99
C ALA A 95 -23.00 -1.81 -7.41
N ARG A 96 -21.84 -2.46 -7.55
CA ARG A 96 -21.29 -2.86 -8.86
C ARG A 96 -22.13 -3.92 -9.58
N LEU A 97 -22.94 -4.68 -8.86
CA LEU A 97 -23.95 -5.60 -9.40
C LEU A 97 -25.30 -4.92 -9.69
N GLY A 98 -25.44 -3.61 -9.42
CA GLY A 98 -26.65 -2.83 -9.67
C GLY A 98 -27.66 -2.78 -8.51
N HIS A 99 -27.28 -3.26 -7.32
CA HIS A 99 -28.10 -3.26 -6.12
C HIS A 99 -27.81 -2.04 -5.23
N GLU A 100 -27.97 -0.84 -5.79
CA GLU A 100 -27.57 0.42 -5.14
C GLU A 100 -28.27 0.69 -3.79
N ASP A 101 -29.56 0.38 -3.67
CA ASP A 101 -30.32 0.59 -2.41
C ASP A 101 -29.82 -0.32 -1.28
N GLU A 102 -29.47 -1.56 -1.61
CA GLU A 102 -28.90 -2.53 -0.67
C GLU A 102 -27.50 -2.09 -0.26
N ALA A 103 -26.67 -1.67 -1.22
CA ALA A 103 -25.34 -1.11 -0.97
C ALA A 103 -25.39 0.10 -0.04
N MET A 104 -26.29 1.05 -0.30
CA MET A 104 -26.44 2.24 0.54
C MET A 104 -26.91 1.88 1.96
N THR A 105 -27.76 0.86 2.09
CA THR A 105 -28.18 0.36 3.41
C THR A 105 -26.99 -0.22 4.19
N GLU A 106 -26.12 -0.99 3.53
CA GLU A 106 -24.88 -1.51 4.11
C GLU A 106 -23.93 -0.38 4.54
N PHE A 107 -23.69 0.60 3.66
CA PHE A 107 -22.84 1.76 3.97
C PHE A 107 -23.40 2.60 5.12
N ALA A 108 -24.71 2.85 5.16
CA ALA A 108 -25.35 3.61 6.22
C ALA A 108 -25.22 2.93 7.60
N ALA A 109 -25.26 1.60 7.64
CA ALA A 109 -25.03 0.83 8.87
C ALA A 109 -23.59 0.99 9.42
N LEU A 110 -22.62 1.32 8.56
CA LEU A 110 -21.24 1.57 8.94
C LEU A 110 -20.99 3.01 9.43
N ARG A 111 -21.87 3.96 9.12
CA ARG A 111 -21.68 5.38 9.48
C ARG A 111 -21.35 5.63 10.95
N PRO A 112 -21.97 4.98 11.95
CA PRO A 112 -21.61 5.17 13.37
C PRO A 112 -20.17 4.77 13.71
N ARG A 113 -19.51 3.94 12.88
CA ARG A 113 -18.11 3.53 13.08
C ARG A 113 -17.11 4.63 12.76
N LEU A 114 -17.46 5.60 11.91
CA LEU A 114 -16.57 6.72 11.55
C LEU A 114 -16.04 7.52 12.75
N VAL A 115 -16.72 7.44 13.89
CA VAL A 115 -16.32 8.14 15.14
C VAL A 115 -15.83 7.18 16.22
N ARG A 116 -15.65 5.89 15.93
CA ARG A 116 -15.29 4.85 16.92
C ARG A 116 -14.13 3.97 16.46
N ASP A 117 -14.02 3.78 15.15
CA ASP A 117 -13.07 2.91 14.48
C ASP A 117 -12.20 3.77 13.55
N PRO A 118 -10.90 3.96 13.85
CA PRO A 118 -9.99 4.75 13.01
C PRO A 118 -9.93 4.29 11.55
N ASP A 119 -10.07 2.99 11.29
CA ASP A 119 -9.95 2.44 9.94
C ASP A 119 -11.23 2.66 9.11
N ALA A 120 -12.35 3.00 9.76
CA ALA A 120 -13.64 3.19 9.10
C ALA A 120 -13.64 4.29 8.06
N ALA A 121 -12.90 5.36 8.29
CA ALA A 121 -12.78 6.43 7.31
C ALA A 121 -12.13 5.93 6.01
N SER A 122 -11.19 4.97 6.07
CA SER A 122 -10.54 4.40 4.87
C SER A 122 -11.50 3.48 4.12
N TYR A 123 -11.90 2.37 4.75
CA TYR A 123 -12.64 1.32 4.04
C TYR A 123 -14.03 1.77 3.56
N LEU A 124 -14.73 2.62 4.33
CA LEU A 124 -16.06 3.07 3.95
C LEU A 124 -16.00 4.10 2.83
N SER A 125 -15.07 5.06 2.93
CA SER A 125 -14.96 6.13 1.93
C SER A 125 -14.47 5.61 0.58
N GLU A 126 -13.53 4.66 0.56
CA GLU A 126 -13.04 4.01 -0.65
C GLU A 126 -14.15 3.24 -1.35
N ALA A 127 -14.87 2.36 -0.63
CA ALA A 127 -15.97 1.59 -1.19
C ALA A 127 -17.10 2.48 -1.75
N MET A 128 -17.44 3.57 -1.03
CA MET A 128 -18.46 4.51 -1.48
C MET A 128 -18.03 5.30 -2.72
N GLU A 129 -16.76 5.71 -2.79
CA GLU A 129 -16.22 6.46 -3.93
C GLU A 129 -16.19 5.60 -5.20
N GLU A 130 -15.69 4.36 -5.12
CA GLU A 130 -15.63 3.42 -6.25
C GLU A 130 -17.01 3.16 -6.87
N CYS A 131 -18.06 3.28 -6.05
CA CYS A 131 -19.46 3.11 -6.45
C CYS A 131 -20.18 4.41 -6.85
N GLY A 132 -19.47 5.54 -6.92
CA GLY A 132 -20.07 6.83 -7.33
C GLY A 132 -20.85 7.55 -6.21
N PHE A 133 -20.72 7.12 -4.95
CA PHE A 133 -21.33 7.77 -3.79
C PHE A 133 -20.40 8.78 -3.09
N ALA A 134 -19.35 9.24 -3.78
CA ALA A 134 -18.38 10.20 -3.25
C ALA A 134 -19.01 11.46 -2.61
N PRO A 135 -20.06 12.10 -3.18
CA PRO A 135 -20.71 13.25 -2.54
C PRO A 135 -21.37 12.95 -1.19
N ILE A 136 -21.87 11.72 -1.00
CA ILE A 136 -22.48 11.29 0.27
C ILE A 136 -21.38 10.94 1.27
N ALA A 137 -20.32 10.28 0.81
CA ALA A 137 -19.15 9.97 1.63
C ALA A 137 -18.49 11.24 2.18
N GLU A 138 -18.34 12.30 1.37
CA GLU A 138 -17.84 13.61 1.82
C GLU A 138 -18.67 14.17 2.98
N GLN A 139 -20.00 14.16 2.86
CA GLN A 139 -20.91 14.66 3.91
C GLN A 139 -20.77 13.86 5.19
N TRP A 140 -20.62 12.53 5.09
CA TRP A 140 -20.49 11.66 6.25
C TRP A 140 -19.14 11.83 6.95
N LEU A 141 -18.05 11.97 6.19
CA LEU A 141 -16.71 12.22 6.71
C LEU A 141 -16.64 13.61 7.38
N THR A 142 -17.21 14.64 6.77
CA THR A 142 -17.29 15.99 7.35
C THR A 142 -18.06 15.96 8.67
N ALA A 143 -19.25 15.36 8.70
CA ALA A 143 -20.05 15.27 9.92
C ALA A 143 -19.36 14.45 11.03
N ALA A 144 -18.61 13.41 10.66
CA ALA A 144 -17.84 12.62 11.61
C ALA A 144 -16.65 13.41 12.17
N LEU A 145 -15.94 14.16 11.32
CA LEU A 145 -14.83 15.03 11.71
C LEU A 145 -15.30 16.09 12.72
N GLU A 146 -16.36 16.81 12.41
CA GLU A 146 -16.99 17.80 13.31
C GLU A 146 -17.37 17.15 14.65
N SER A 147 -18.02 15.97 14.60
CA SER A 147 -18.41 15.25 15.82
C SER A 147 -17.24 14.82 16.69
N VAL A 148 -16.06 14.53 16.13
CA VAL A 148 -14.87 14.16 16.90
C VAL A 148 -14.18 15.43 17.46
N LEU A 149 -14.14 16.52 16.68
CA LEU A 149 -13.61 17.82 17.13
C LEU A 149 -14.40 18.41 18.30
N ASP A 150 -15.73 18.23 18.31
CA ASP A 150 -16.63 18.76 19.35
C ASP A 150 -16.64 17.91 20.65
N ARG A 151 -15.88 16.81 20.71
CA ARG A 151 -15.86 15.97 21.92
C ARG A 151 -15.25 16.75 23.09
N PRO A 152 -15.93 16.82 24.24
CA PRO A 152 -15.32 17.40 25.44
C PRO A 152 -14.14 16.52 25.87
N GLY A 153 -12.95 17.10 26.03
CA GLY A 153 -11.74 16.36 26.40
C GLY A 153 -10.80 17.17 27.30
N ASP A 154 -10.17 16.47 28.26
CA ASP A 154 -9.12 16.98 29.16
C ASP A 154 -7.70 16.91 28.52
N GLY A 155 -7.62 16.79 27.19
CA GLY A 155 -6.37 16.63 26.43
C GLY A 155 -6.52 15.63 25.29
N PRO A 156 -5.46 15.42 24.49
CA PRO A 156 -5.51 14.48 23.37
C PRO A 156 -5.57 13.02 23.86
N ASP A 157 -6.73 12.38 23.69
CA ASP A 157 -6.86 10.92 23.73
C ASP A 157 -6.31 10.32 22.43
N ASP A 158 -5.50 9.25 22.54
CA ASP A 158 -4.84 8.56 21.41
C ASP A 158 -5.84 8.10 20.34
N LEU A 159 -7.02 7.65 20.76
CA LEU A 159 -8.09 7.25 19.84
C LEU A 159 -8.65 8.45 19.06
N ASN A 160 -8.91 9.58 19.72
CA ASN A 160 -9.42 10.77 19.05
C ASN A 160 -8.40 11.31 18.04
N LEU A 161 -7.10 11.30 18.37
CA LEU A 161 -6.04 11.69 17.43
C LEU A 161 -6.03 10.80 16.18
N LYS A 162 -6.16 9.47 16.35
CA LYS A 162 -6.25 8.52 15.23
C LYS A 162 -7.49 8.78 14.38
N LEU A 163 -8.66 8.93 15.02
CA LEU A 163 -9.91 9.25 14.30
C LEU A 163 -9.78 10.53 13.48
N LEU A 164 -9.29 11.62 14.09
CA LEU A 164 -9.08 12.90 13.39
C LEU A 164 -8.13 12.74 12.21
N TYR A 165 -7.00 12.06 12.40
CA TYR A 165 -6.03 11.82 11.33
C TYR A 165 -6.67 11.12 10.13
N HIS A 166 -7.34 9.98 10.35
CA HIS A 166 -7.93 9.20 9.27
C HIS A 166 -9.12 9.93 8.60
N LEU A 167 -9.95 10.64 9.37
CA LEU A 167 -11.08 11.42 8.85
C LEU A 167 -10.62 12.58 7.97
N ILE A 168 -9.62 13.36 8.42
CA ILE A 168 -9.08 14.49 7.67
C ILE A 168 -8.48 14.02 6.34
N GLN A 169 -7.72 12.92 6.35
CA GLN A 169 -7.08 12.38 5.15
C GLN A 169 -8.11 11.83 4.15
N ALA A 170 -9.07 11.03 4.61
CA ALA A 170 -10.11 10.47 3.74
C ALA A 170 -11.00 11.58 3.15
N ARG A 171 -11.37 12.57 3.97
CA ARG A 171 -12.17 13.73 3.54
C ARG A 171 -11.45 14.52 2.46
N SER A 172 -10.18 14.89 2.69
CA SER A 172 -9.42 15.71 1.73
C SER A 172 -9.25 14.99 0.39
N ARG A 173 -9.03 13.68 0.42
CA ARG A 173 -8.95 12.84 -0.79
C ARG A 173 -10.26 12.89 -1.60
N ILE A 174 -11.41 12.67 -0.97
CA ILE A 174 -12.72 12.72 -1.66
C ILE A 174 -13.04 14.13 -2.16
N ARG A 175 -12.72 15.18 -1.40
CA ARG A 175 -12.97 16.56 -1.82
C ARG A 175 -12.18 16.95 -3.07
N ARG A 176 -10.94 16.45 -3.22
CA ARG A 176 -10.14 16.61 -4.44
C ARG A 176 -10.77 15.90 -5.63
N GLU A 177 -11.23 14.67 -5.45
CA GLU A 177 -11.93 13.92 -6.50
C GLU A 177 -13.21 14.65 -6.95
N LEU A 178 -13.92 15.29 -6.02
CA LEU A 178 -15.10 16.11 -6.30
C LEU A 178 -14.78 17.53 -6.78
N GLU A 179 -13.50 17.88 -6.96
CA GLU A 179 -13.03 19.22 -7.35
C GLU A 179 -13.60 20.36 -6.47
N LEU A 180 -13.79 20.10 -5.18
CA LEU A 180 -14.32 21.08 -4.24
C LEU A 180 -13.26 22.12 -3.85
N PRO A 181 -13.65 23.36 -3.50
CA PRO A 181 -12.71 24.36 -2.99
C PRO A 181 -11.96 23.85 -1.75
N VAL A 182 -10.64 24.02 -1.74
CA VAL A 182 -9.78 23.70 -0.60
C VAL A 182 -10.21 24.50 0.62
N ASP A 183 -10.34 23.83 1.77
CA ASP A 183 -10.62 24.46 3.07
C ASP A 183 -9.52 24.20 4.11
N GLU A 184 -9.70 24.73 5.32
CA GLU A 184 -8.73 24.65 6.42
C GLU A 184 -8.38 23.20 6.82
N HIS A 185 -9.31 22.25 6.66
CA HIS A 185 -9.08 20.84 6.95
C HIS A 185 -8.30 20.16 5.82
N ASP A 186 -8.53 20.57 4.57
CA ASP A 186 -7.73 20.12 3.43
C ASP A 186 -6.27 20.58 3.56
N GLU A 187 -6.04 21.84 3.96
CA GLU A 187 -4.69 22.35 4.26
C GLU A 187 -4.06 21.61 5.46
N MET A 188 -4.86 21.27 6.47
CA MET A 188 -4.37 20.46 7.59
C MET A 188 -3.97 19.05 7.15
N ALA A 189 -4.74 18.43 6.24
CA ALA A 189 -4.42 17.14 5.66
C ALA A 189 -3.07 17.18 4.93
N ASP A 190 -2.83 18.24 4.16
CA ASP A 190 -1.55 18.45 3.49
C ASP A 190 -0.41 18.65 4.47
N ARG A 191 -0.55 19.53 5.48
CA ARG A 191 0.46 19.67 6.53
C ARG A 191 0.74 18.37 7.28
N MET A 192 -0.28 17.56 7.56
CA MET A 192 -0.12 16.25 8.19
C MET A 192 0.60 15.27 7.27
N ARG A 193 0.32 15.31 5.96
CA ARG A 193 1.01 14.51 4.95
C ARG A 193 2.46 14.96 4.84
N GLU A 194 2.74 16.25 4.71
CA GLU A 194 4.08 16.83 4.75
C GLU A 194 4.82 16.50 6.05
N ALA A 195 4.16 16.53 7.21
CA ALA A 195 4.81 16.15 8.46
C ALA A 195 5.09 14.64 8.55
N ALA A 196 4.19 13.81 8.02
CA ALA A 196 4.34 12.35 8.01
C ALA A 196 5.35 11.87 6.96
N TYR A 197 5.50 12.60 5.85
CA TYR A 197 6.34 12.23 4.70
C TYR A 197 7.59 13.11 4.54
N GLY A 198 7.80 14.10 5.42
CA GLY A 198 8.68 15.22 5.12
C GLY A 198 8.04 16.11 4.05
N VAL A 199 8.39 17.40 4.03
CA VAL A 199 8.13 18.30 2.88
C VAL A 199 8.32 17.48 1.60
N GLU A 200 7.33 17.44 0.68
CA GLU A 200 7.61 16.97 -0.69
C GLU A 200 8.81 17.79 -1.13
N PRO A 201 10.02 17.18 -1.24
CA PRO A 201 11.17 18.00 -1.50
C PRO A 201 10.91 18.65 -2.84
N ASP A 202 10.97 19.98 -2.85
CA ASP A 202 11.24 20.68 -4.08
C ASP A 202 12.43 19.95 -4.70
N VAL A 203 12.21 19.33 -5.86
CA VAL A 203 13.09 18.34 -6.50
C VAL A 203 14.44 18.93 -6.94
N ASP A 204 14.71 20.17 -6.53
CA ASP A 204 15.87 20.98 -6.86
C ASP A 204 16.89 21.10 -5.70
N GLU A 205 16.57 20.72 -4.45
CA GLU A 205 17.51 20.95 -3.31
C GLU A 205 17.70 19.81 -2.27
N THR A 206 17.37 18.55 -2.58
CA THR A 206 17.68 17.43 -1.66
C THR A 206 19.10 16.89 -1.83
N THR A 207 20.07 17.66 -1.35
CA THR A 207 21.46 17.19 -1.22
C THR A 207 21.57 16.15 -0.09
N GLY A 208 21.78 14.87 -0.42
CA GLY A 208 22.55 13.94 0.43
C GLY A 208 21.82 12.80 1.17
N GLN A 209 20.51 12.57 0.98
CA GLN A 209 19.78 11.48 1.68
C GLN A 209 19.11 10.50 0.72
N GLY A 210 19.90 9.81 -0.11
CA GLY A 210 19.34 8.82 -1.03
C GLY A 210 20.30 7.76 -1.52
N LEU A 211 19.77 6.81 -2.29
CA LEU A 211 20.52 5.70 -2.88
C LEU A 211 20.44 5.75 -4.41
N LEU A 212 21.54 5.33 -5.07
CA LEU A 212 21.53 5.10 -6.50
C LEU A 212 20.71 3.84 -6.83
N PHE A 213 19.77 3.99 -7.76
CA PHE A 213 18.96 2.93 -8.31
C PHE A 213 19.21 2.78 -9.80
N TRP A 214 19.35 1.55 -10.28
CA TRP A 214 19.41 1.23 -11.70
C TRP A 214 18.03 0.77 -12.20
N PRO A 215 17.30 1.58 -12.99
CA PRO A 215 16.10 1.14 -13.68
C PRO A 215 16.40 -0.10 -14.52
N LYS A 216 15.42 -1.00 -14.70
CA LYS A 216 15.67 -2.32 -15.29
C LYS A 216 16.51 -2.31 -16.58
N ALA A 217 16.13 -1.44 -17.53
CA ALA A 217 16.85 -1.33 -18.80
C ALA A 217 18.31 -0.87 -18.62
N GLU A 218 18.57 0.02 -17.67
CA GLU A 218 19.91 0.52 -17.36
C GLU A 218 20.72 -0.49 -16.54
N PHE A 219 20.10 -1.20 -15.61
CA PHE A 219 20.73 -2.31 -14.89
C PHE A 219 21.24 -3.39 -15.86
N ASP A 220 20.38 -3.80 -16.81
CA ASP A 220 20.73 -4.78 -17.84
C ASP A 220 21.91 -4.26 -18.71
N ARG A 221 21.95 -2.95 -19.01
CA ARG A 221 23.07 -2.31 -19.75
C ARG A 221 24.36 -2.24 -18.93
N VAL A 222 24.28 -1.88 -17.65
CA VAL A 222 25.42 -1.79 -16.74
C VAL A 222 26.09 -3.16 -16.61
N LEU A 223 25.32 -4.22 -16.32
CA LEU A 223 25.90 -5.56 -16.18
C LEU A 223 26.37 -6.15 -17.50
N LEU A 224 25.76 -5.77 -18.63
CA LEU A 224 26.25 -6.17 -19.95
C LEU A 224 27.62 -5.55 -20.25
N ARG A 225 27.83 -4.27 -19.92
CA ARG A 225 29.08 -3.55 -20.19
C ARG A 225 30.17 -3.83 -19.16
N TRP A 226 29.81 -3.96 -17.89
CA TRP A 226 30.73 -4.16 -16.78
C TRP A 226 30.22 -5.29 -15.85
N PRO A 227 30.39 -6.57 -16.26
CA PRO A 227 29.91 -7.71 -15.47
C PRO A 227 30.47 -7.77 -14.04
N ALA A 228 31.64 -7.19 -13.80
CA ALA A 228 32.25 -7.10 -12.47
C ALA A 228 31.38 -6.33 -11.45
N LEU A 229 30.50 -5.44 -11.92
CA LEU A 229 29.58 -4.68 -11.05
C LEU A 229 28.45 -5.53 -10.47
N ALA A 230 28.28 -6.79 -10.90
CA ALA A 230 27.28 -7.69 -10.36
C ALA A 230 27.49 -7.98 -8.86
N ASP A 231 28.72 -7.93 -8.37
CA ASP A 231 29.00 -8.12 -6.94
C ASP A 231 28.50 -6.91 -6.12
N ALA A 232 28.67 -5.69 -6.65
CA ALA A 232 28.21 -4.45 -6.02
C ALA A 232 26.69 -4.29 -6.08
N TYR A 233 26.09 -4.40 -7.27
CA TYR A 233 24.69 -4.06 -7.47
C TYR A 233 23.73 -5.26 -7.41
N GLY A 234 24.23 -6.49 -7.39
CA GLY A 234 23.45 -7.72 -7.47
C GLY A 234 23.56 -8.37 -8.84
N ARG A 235 23.35 -9.70 -8.91
CA ARG A 235 23.48 -10.48 -10.16
C ARG A 235 22.20 -10.46 -10.98
N THR A 236 21.07 -10.16 -10.34
CA THR A 236 19.77 -9.99 -10.98
C THR A 236 19.14 -8.68 -10.56
N TRP A 237 18.23 -8.16 -11.37
CA TRP A 237 17.53 -6.92 -11.05
C TRP A 237 16.66 -7.07 -9.78
N ASP A 238 16.21 -8.28 -9.47
CA ASP A 238 15.47 -8.59 -8.26
C ASP A 238 16.35 -8.53 -7.01
N GLU A 239 17.58 -9.05 -7.08
CA GLU A 239 18.59 -8.88 -6.03
C GLU A 239 18.94 -7.41 -5.82
N HIS A 240 19.10 -6.64 -6.90
CA HIS A 240 19.37 -5.20 -6.83
C HIS A 240 18.28 -4.45 -6.06
N ARG A 241 17.01 -4.69 -6.42
CA ARG A 241 15.88 -4.08 -5.71
C ARG A 241 15.78 -4.53 -4.26
N ALA A 242 16.06 -5.78 -3.96
CA ALA A 242 16.01 -6.31 -2.60
C ALA A 242 17.08 -5.67 -1.70
N ARG A 243 18.30 -5.49 -2.21
CA ARG A 243 19.39 -4.81 -1.48
C ARG A 243 19.01 -3.36 -1.13
N LEU A 244 18.54 -2.60 -2.11
CA LEU A 244 18.13 -1.21 -1.91
C LEU A 244 16.95 -1.10 -0.93
N GLU A 245 15.93 -1.93 -1.08
CA GLU A 245 14.78 -1.94 -0.16
C GLU A 245 15.22 -2.24 1.27
N LYS A 246 16.09 -3.22 1.48
CA LYS A 246 16.61 -3.60 2.79
C LYS A 246 17.43 -2.48 3.42
N GLU A 247 18.24 -1.79 2.63
CA GLU A 247 19.03 -0.65 3.10
C GLU A 247 18.15 0.54 3.48
N LEU A 248 17.18 0.90 2.63
CA LEU A 248 16.21 1.96 2.92
C LEU A 248 15.38 1.64 4.16
N ALA A 249 14.90 0.41 4.29
CA ALA A 249 14.20 -0.06 5.48
C ALA A 249 15.05 0.01 6.75
N GLY A 250 16.34 -0.34 6.66
CA GLY A 250 17.28 -0.21 7.76
C GLY A 250 17.49 1.25 8.19
N ARG A 251 17.67 2.16 7.23
CA ARG A 251 17.82 3.60 7.48
C ARG A 251 16.54 4.20 8.09
N GLY A 252 15.38 3.88 7.52
CA GLY A 252 14.08 4.29 8.07
C GLY A 252 13.86 3.79 9.50
N ALA A 253 14.21 2.53 9.80
CA ALA A 253 14.12 1.98 11.15
C ALA A 253 15.06 2.68 12.15
N SER A 254 16.14 3.29 11.68
CA SER A 254 17.06 4.10 12.51
C SER A 254 16.58 5.55 12.74
N GLY A 255 15.42 5.92 12.19
CA GLY A 255 14.81 7.24 12.34
C GLY A 255 15.15 8.23 11.21
N GLU A 256 15.82 7.76 10.15
CA GLU A 256 16.12 8.58 8.96
C GLU A 256 14.84 8.73 8.12
N THR A 257 14.44 9.97 7.84
CA THR A 257 13.24 10.32 7.06
C THR A 257 13.62 11.02 5.76
N GLY A 258 12.69 11.17 4.82
CA GLY A 258 12.95 11.86 3.56
C GLY A 258 13.88 11.12 2.60
N LEU A 259 13.95 9.79 2.70
CA LEU A 259 14.82 8.98 1.85
C LEU A 259 14.32 8.98 0.41
N VAL A 260 15.25 9.10 -0.53
CA VAL A 260 14.94 9.10 -1.97
C VAL A 260 15.84 8.13 -2.73
N LEU A 261 15.40 7.74 -3.92
CA LEU A 261 16.24 7.04 -4.89
C LEU A 261 16.57 7.97 -6.05
N PHE A 262 17.77 7.83 -6.60
CA PHE A 262 18.24 8.54 -7.78
C PHE A 262 18.52 7.56 -8.91
N ALA A 263 18.02 7.82 -10.11
CA ALA A 263 18.22 6.92 -11.23
C ALA A 263 19.63 7.08 -11.82
N GLY A 264 20.34 5.94 -11.95
CA GLY A 264 21.58 5.85 -12.71
C GLY A 264 21.33 5.61 -14.20
N LEU A 265 22.24 6.12 -15.04
CA LEU A 265 22.30 5.86 -16.48
C LEU A 265 23.64 5.22 -16.83
N ALA A 266 23.63 4.10 -17.58
CA ALA A 266 24.85 3.37 -17.90
C ALA A 266 25.83 4.24 -18.72
N ASP A 267 25.31 5.05 -19.64
CA ASP A 267 26.09 6.04 -20.37
C ASP A 267 26.60 7.18 -19.46
N GLY A 268 25.84 7.52 -18.41
CA GLY A 268 26.25 8.50 -17.40
C GLY A 268 27.46 8.02 -16.59
N LEU A 269 27.45 6.76 -16.15
CA LEU A 269 28.60 6.13 -15.48
C LEU A 269 29.82 6.06 -16.39
N ALA A 270 29.66 5.67 -17.67
CA ALA A 270 30.76 5.68 -18.65
C ALA A 270 31.36 7.08 -18.82
N ALA A 271 30.51 8.10 -18.95
CA ALA A 271 30.95 9.48 -19.11
C ALA A 271 31.68 10.00 -17.85
N PHE A 272 31.16 9.68 -16.67
CA PHE A 272 31.80 10.02 -15.40
C PHE A 272 33.19 9.39 -15.28
N ALA A 273 33.29 8.07 -15.53
CA ALA A 273 34.54 7.34 -15.46
C ALA A 273 35.58 7.89 -16.46
N THR A 274 35.15 8.21 -17.67
CA THR A 274 36.00 8.83 -18.70
C THR A 274 36.55 10.18 -18.23
N ARG A 275 35.71 11.03 -17.62
CA ARG A 275 36.11 12.34 -17.12
C ARG A 275 37.07 12.25 -15.94
N MET A 276 36.89 11.26 -15.07
CA MET A 276 37.76 11.00 -13.92
C MET A 276 39.01 10.19 -14.27
N GLY A 277 39.09 9.63 -15.48
CA GLY A 277 40.22 8.85 -15.96
C GLY A 277 40.36 7.46 -15.32
N GLY A 278 39.25 6.82 -14.95
CA GLY A 278 39.24 5.51 -14.29
C GLY A 278 38.27 4.51 -14.92
N ASP A 279 38.24 3.28 -14.38
CA ASP A 279 37.30 2.22 -14.80
C ASP A 279 35.97 2.34 -14.03
N PRO A 280 34.79 2.27 -14.69
CA PRO A 280 33.48 2.13 -14.05
C PRO A 280 33.37 1.06 -12.96
N ALA A 281 34.17 -0.01 -13.02
CA ALA A 281 34.21 -1.07 -12.02
C ALA A 281 35.05 -0.73 -10.78
N GLU A 282 35.77 0.40 -10.76
CA GLU A 282 36.51 0.85 -9.57
C GLU A 282 35.56 1.48 -8.54
N ALA A 283 35.74 1.11 -7.27
CA ALA A 283 34.91 1.62 -6.18
C ALA A 283 34.94 3.16 -6.05
N ALA A 284 36.09 3.79 -6.34
CA ALA A 284 36.22 5.25 -6.30
C ALA A 284 35.38 5.94 -7.38
N ILE A 285 35.28 5.31 -8.56
CA ILE A 285 34.46 5.81 -9.68
C ILE A 285 32.98 5.61 -9.40
N GLN A 286 32.60 4.47 -8.81
CA GLN A 286 31.22 4.19 -8.40
C GLN A 286 30.73 5.21 -7.36
N LEU A 287 31.49 5.39 -6.27
CA LEU A 287 31.13 6.35 -5.21
C LEU A 287 31.05 7.79 -5.74
N GLY A 288 31.99 8.20 -6.61
CA GLY A 288 31.95 9.54 -7.21
C GLY A 288 30.77 9.73 -8.17
N TYR A 289 30.38 8.70 -8.92
CA TYR A 289 29.20 8.75 -9.78
C TYR A 289 27.91 8.79 -8.95
N GLU A 290 27.83 7.99 -7.89
CA GLU A 290 26.72 8.00 -6.94
C GLU A 290 26.53 9.41 -6.36
N ASP A 291 27.58 10.02 -5.82
CA ASP A 291 27.55 11.39 -5.27
C ASP A 291 27.06 12.43 -6.30
N GLN A 292 27.51 12.33 -7.56
CA GLN A 292 27.00 13.19 -8.65
C GLN A 292 25.50 12.99 -8.86
N GLN A 293 25.01 11.75 -8.86
CA GLN A 293 23.59 11.47 -9.06
C GLN A 293 22.73 11.93 -7.88
N LEU A 294 23.24 11.85 -6.65
CA LEU A 294 22.57 12.35 -5.44
C LEU A 294 22.41 13.88 -5.43
N SER A 295 23.12 14.58 -6.31
CA SER A 295 22.99 16.03 -6.51
C SER A 295 21.99 16.42 -7.62
N GLY A 296 21.38 15.43 -8.28
CA GLY A 296 20.38 15.62 -9.34
C GLY A 296 18.95 15.54 -8.81
N SER A 297 17.97 15.47 -9.71
CA SER A 297 16.57 15.27 -9.32
C SER A 297 16.30 13.83 -8.88
N ALA A 298 15.53 13.67 -7.81
CA ALA A 298 15.13 12.36 -7.30
C ALA A 298 14.28 11.59 -8.32
N TRP A 299 14.54 10.29 -8.44
CA TRP A 299 13.74 9.35 -9.23
C TRP A 299 12.43 9.00 -8.53
N ALA A 300 12.49 8.73 -7.23
CA ALA A 300 11.33 8.39 -6.42
C ALA A 300 11.59 8.63 -4.93
N ALA A 301 10.55 9.04 -4.20
CA ALA A 301 10.57 9.08 -2.75
C ALA A 301 10.37 7.68 -2.13
N TRP A 302 10.92 7.47 -0.95
CA TRP A 302 10.78 6.24 -0.18
C TRP A 302 10.49 6.54 1.32
N PRO A 303 9.53 5.83 1.96
CA PRO A 303 8.69 4.80 1.37
C PRO A 303 7.55 5.43 0.56
N PRO A 304 7.24 4.92 -0.64
CA PRO A 304 6.01 5.31 -1.31
C PRO A 304 4.80 4.81 -0.51
N GLY A 305 3.63 5.41 -0.77
CA GLY A 305 2.38 4.95 -0.18
C GLY A 305 2.18 3.44 -0.40
N ARG A 306 1.76 2.72 0.64
CA ARG A 306 1.66 1.25 0.62
C ARG A 306 0.86 0.70 -0.58
N ASN A 307 -0.19 1.40 -1.01
CA ASN A 307 -1.00 1.08 -2.18
C ASN A 307 -0.59 1.82 -3.47
N GLY A 308 0.30 2.80 -3.36
CA GLY A 308 0.78 3.62 -4.48
C GLY A 308 1.78 2.88 -5.37
N PRO A 309 2.19 3.51 -6.49
CA PRO A 309 3.14 2.94 -7.43
C PRO A 309 4.48 2.66 -6.74
N CYS A 310 5.07 1.51 -7.02
CA CYS A 310 6.34 1.13 -6.44
C CYS A 310 7.49 1.98 -6.97
N TRP A 311 8.39 2.39 -6.08
CA TRP A 311 9.58 3.19 -6.39
C TRP A 311 10.49 2.62 -7.49
N CYS A 312 10.45 1.31 -7.73
CA CYS A 312 11.28 0.67 -8.77
C CYS A 312 10.79 0.91 -10.21
N GLY A 313 9.68 1.63 -10.39
CA GLY A 313 9.13 1.95 -11.72
C GLY A 313 8.38 0.79 -12.39
N SER A 314 8.03 -0.27 -11.65
CA SER A 314 7.27 -1.41 -12.18
C SER A 314 5.79 -1.09 -12.47
N GLY A 315 5.29 0.06 -11.98
CA GLY A 315 3.86 0.43 -12.02
C GLY A 315 2.96 -0.35 -11.05
N GLY A 316 3.47 -1.42 -10.42
CA GLY A 316 2.72 -2.20 -9.42
C GLY A 316 2.63 -1.53 -8.06
N LYS A 317 1.63 -1.91 -7.24
CA LYS A 317 1.47 -1.40 -5.87
C LYS A 317 2.69 -1.73 -5.00
N TYR A 318 3.21 -0.77 -4.24
CA TYR A 318 4.42 -0.92 -3.42
C TYR A 318 4.36 -2.13 -2.47
N LYS A 319 3.23 -2.34 -1.78
CA LYS A 319 3.03 -3.48 -0.87
C LYS A 319 3.19 -4.86 -1.52
N LYS A 320 2.95 -4.96 -2.83
CA LYS A 320 3.05 -6.21 -3.61
C LYS A 320 4.33 -6.29 -4.44
N CYS A 321 5.11 -5.22 -4.46
CA CYS A 321 6.34 -5.11 -5.23
C CYS A 321 7.54 -5.05 -4.29
N CYS A 322 8.19 -3.89 -4.08
CA CYS A 322 9.44 -3.86 -3.34
C CYS A 322 9.28 -4.07 -1.83
N LEU A 323 8.18 -3.65 -1.21
CA LEU A 323 8.03 -3.68 0.25
C LEU A 323 8.34 -5.05 0.91
N PRO A 324 7.87 -6.20 0.40
CA PRO A 324 8.20 -7.52 0.97
C PRO A 324 9.70 -7.87 0.91
N ARG A 325 10.47 -7.24 0.02
CA ARG A 325 11.91 -7.53 -0.15
C ARG A 325 12.76 -7.03 1.02
N SER A 326 12.25 -6.12 1.85
CA SER A 326 12.91 -5.69 3.09
C SER A 326 13.04 -6.82 4.13
N ARG A 327 12.19 -7.85 4.04
CA ARG A 327 12.08 -8.95 5.00
C ARG A 327 12.75 -10.26 4.53
N ALA A 328 13.28 -10.27 3.31
CA ALA A 328 13.94 -11.42 2.69
C ALA A 328 15.46 -11.48 2.94
#